data_AF-A0A131Y329-F1
#
_entry.id   AF-A0A131Y329-F1
#
_cell.length_a   1.000
_cell.length_b   1.000
_cell.length_c   1.000
_cell.angle_alpha   90.00
_cell.angle_beta   90.00
_cell.angle_gamma   90.00
#
_symmetry.space_group_name_H-M   'P 1'
#
loop_
_entity.id
_entity.type
_entity.pdbx_description
1 polymer ?
#
loop_
_entity_poly.entity_id
_entity_poly.type
_entity_poly.pdbx_seq_one_letter_code
_entity_poly.pdbx_strand_id
1 'polypeptide(L)' 'MMHGWMEKIPDQVGFLILNSDGGVISSGGELENEERIGGIIHKMVYCADKSDLMPTDNRDPVNRMSRALKKLWDNHTV' A
#
# COMPACT_ATOMS: atom_id res chain seq x y z
N MET A 1 -16.50 -13.40 8.53
CA MET A 1 -15.63 -12.24 8.80
C MET A 1 -14.29 -12.48 8.10
N MET A 2 -14.04 -11.88 6.94
CA MET A 2 -12.92 -12.25 6.05
C MET A 2 -11.59 -11.49 6.31
N HIS A 3 -11.52 -10.59 7.31
CA HIS A 3 -10.35 -9.73 7.52
C HIS A 3 -9.82 -9.67 8.96
N GLY A 4 -10.09 -10.69 9.80
CA GLY A 4 -9.68 -10.69 11.22
C GLY A 4 -8.16 -10.68 11.48
N TRP A 5 -7.33 -10.70 10.45
CA TRP A 5 -5.88 -10.52 10.56
C TRP A 5 -5.45 -9.05 10.49
N MET A 6 -6.23 -8.17 9.85
CA MET A 6 -5.89 -6.73 9.79
C MET A 6 -5.99 -6.06 11.16
N GLU A 7 -6.96 -6.47 11.98
CA GLU A 7 -7.09 -5.98 13.36
C GLU A 7 -5.89 -6.37 14.25
N LYS A 8 -5.02 -7.28 13.78
CA LYS A 8 -3.83 -7.73 14.50
C LYS A 8 -2.56 -6.98 14.11
N ILE A 9 -2.60 -6.10 13.11
CA ILE A 9 -1.44 -5.31 12.69
C ILE A 9 -1.30 -4.13 13.66
N PRO A 10 -0.20 -4.02 14.44
CA PRO A 10 0.00 -2.91 15.35
C PRO A 10 0.01 -1.58 14.61
N ASP A 11 -0.58 -0.56 15.22
CA ASP A 11 -0.66 0.82 14.71
C ASP A 11 -1.31 0.97 13.32
N GLN A 12 -2.07 -0.03 12.87
CA GLN A 12 -2.82 0.06 11.63
C GLN A 12 -3.95 1.08 11.76
N VAL A 13 -3.88 2.14 10.94
CA VAL A 13 -4.93 3.18 10.87
C VAL A 13 -5.95 2.95 9.73
N GLY A 14 -5.61 2.14 8.74
CA GLY A 14 -6.48 1.82 7.61
C GLY A 14 -5.86 0.85 6.62
N PHE A 15 -6.65 0.37 5.66
CA PHE A 15 -6.21 -0.58 4.63
C PHE A 15 -6.94 -0.40 3.30
N LEU A 16 -6.30 -0.87 2.22
CA LEU A 16 -6.89 -1.05 0.89
C LEU A 16 -6.51 -2.44 0.37
N ILE A 17 -7.48 -3.15 -0.18
CA ILE A 17 -7.28 -4.37 -0.96
C ILE A 17 -7.70 -4.05 -2.39
N LEU A 18 -6.76 -4.17 -3.33
CA LEU A 18 -6.96 -3.85 -4.74
C LEU A 18 -6.92 -5.12 -5.59
N ASN A 19 -7.62 -5.12 -6.72
CA ASN A 19 -7.41 -6.10 -7.78
C ASN A 19 -6.21 -5.70 -8.68
N SER A 20 -5.88 -6.54 -9.66
CA SER A 20 -4.79 -6.28 -10.63
C SER A 20 -5.00 -5.04 -11.48
N ASP A 21 -6.25 -4.57 -11.62
CA ASP A 21 -6.61 -3.41 -12.42
C ASP A 21 -6.66 -2.12 -11.60
N GLY A 22 -6.37 -2.20 -10.28
CA GLY A 22 -6.38 -1.07 -9.36
C GLY A 22 -7.75 -0.73 -8.78
N GLY A 23 -8.78 -1.54 -9.05
CA GLY A 23 -10.10 -1.43 -8.44
C GLY A 23 -10.11 -1.90 -6.98
N VAL A 24 -10.80 -1.16 -6.11
CA VAL A 24 -10.91 -1.47 -4.67
C VAL A 24 -11.86 -2.66 -4.47
N ILE A 25 -11.33 -3.76 -3.92
CA ILE A 25 -12.12 -4.93 -3.51
C ILE A 25 -12.66 -4.72 -2.09
N SER A 26 -11.85 -4.16 -1.20
CA SER A 26 -12.19 -3.93 0.21
C SER A 26 -11.32 -2.81 0.77
N SER A 27 -11.88 -2.03 1.69
CA SER A 27 -11.19 -0.90 2.33
C SER A 27 -11.70 -0.71 3.76
N GLY A 28 -10.96 0.02 4.58
CA GLY A 28 -11.38 0.35 5.95
C GLY A 28 -10.42 1.29 6.68
N GLY A 29 -10.88 1.84 7.79
CA GLY A 29 -10.15 2.85 8.57
C GLY A 29 -9.98 4.16 7.80
N GLU A 30 -8.83 4.81 7.90
CA GLU A 30 -8.54 6.08 7.20
C GLU A 30 -8.54 5.99 5.66
N LEU A 31 -8.64 4.79 5.10
CA LEU A 31 -8.65 4.55 3.65
C LEU A 31 -9.99 4.01 3.14
N GLU A 32 -11.03 4.04 3.96
CA GLU A 32 -12.36 3.59 3.57
C GLU A 32 -12.89 4.38 2.35
N ASN A 33 -13.26 3.68 1.28
CA ASN A 33 -13.75 4.21 0.01
C ASN A 33 -12.79 5.17 -0.73
N GLU A 34 -11.49 5.16 -0.40
CA GLU A 34 -10.48 6.00 -1.06
C GLU A 34 -9.96 5.38 -2.37
N GLU A 35 -10.82 5.31 -3.39
CA GLU A 35 -10.48 4.80 -4.73
C GLU A 35 -9.34 5.57 -5.39
N ARG A 36 -9.31 6.90 -5.17
CA ARG A 36 -8.25 7.77 -5.71
C ARG A 36 -6.88 7.36 -5.19
N ILE A 37 -6.77 7.05 -3.90
CA ILE A 37 -5.53 6.57 -3.30
C ILE A 37 -5.18 5.19 -3.85
N GLY A 38 -6.17 4.29 -3.99
CA GLY A 38 -6.00 2.99 -4.63
C GLY A 38 -5.36 3.10 -6.03
N GLY A 39 -5.86 4.00 -6.87
CA GLY A 39 -5.31 4.23 -8.20
C GLY A 39 -3.89 4.82 -8.21
N ILE A 40 -3.52 5.63 -7.21
CA ILE A 40 -2.15 6.13 -7.05
C ILE A 40 -1.20 4.99 -6.65
N ILE A 41 -1.58 4.20 -5.64
CA ILE A 41 -0.78 3.06 -5.16
C ILE A 41 -0.59 2.02 -6.27
N HIS A 42 -1.63 1.71 -7.04
CA HIS A 42 -1.55 0.78 -8.18
C HIS A 42 -0.51 1.24 -9.21
N LYS A 43 -0.54 2.52 -9.61
CA LYS A 43 0.46 3.10 -10.52
C LYS A 43 1.87 3.03 -9.94
N MET A 44 2.05 3.28 -8.65
CA MET A 44 3.35 3.19 -8.00
C MET A 44 3.92 1.77 -8.06
N VAL A 45 3.11 0.76 -7.75
CA VAL A 45 3.52 -0.66 -7.82
C VAL A 45 3.83 -1.07 -9.25
N TYR A 46 2.96 -0.69 -10.21
CA TYR A 46 3.17 -0.99 -11.62
C TYR A 46 4.49 -0.42 -12.16
N CYS A 47 4.81 0.83 -11.83
CA CYS A 47 6.08 1.45 -12.25
C CYS A 47 7.31 0.78 -11.60
N ALA A 48 7.19 0.31 -10.35
CA ALA A 48 8.29 -0.36 -9.67
C ALA A 48 8.54 -1.78 -10.22
N ASP A 49 7.49 -2.49 -10.62
CA ASP A 49 7.57 -3.85 -11.17
C ASP A 49 8.16 -3.88 -12.59
N LYS A 50 7.86 -2.86 -13.41
CA LYS A 50 8.32 -2.78 -14.81
C LYS A 50 9.84 -2.64 -14.97
N SER A 51 10.62 -2.69 -13.88
CA SER A 51 12.07 -2.49 -13.87
C SER A 51 12.53 -1.12 -14.36
N ASP A 52 11.61 -0.19 -14.66
CA ASP A 52 11.92 1.20 -15.03
C ASP A 52 12.70 1.92 -13.91
N LEU A 53 12.57 1.43 -12.67
CA LEU A 53 13.22 1.97 -11.47
C LEU A 53 14.32 1.07 -10.89
N MET A 54 14.49 -0.16 -11.41
CA MET A 54 15.42 -1.14 -10.84
C MET A 54 16.59 -1.41 -11.79
N PRO A 55 17.83 -1.58 -11.28
CA PRO A 55 18.96 -2.02 -12.09
C PRO A 55 18.65 -3.34 -12.78
N THR A 56 18.97 -3.46 -14.07
CA THR A 56 18.65 -4.63 -14.90
C THR A 56 19.37 -5.93 -14.48
N ASP A 57 20.33 -5.83 -13.55
CA ASP A 57 21.11 -6.96 -13.04
C ASP A 57 20.40 -7.70 -11.89
N ASN A 58 19.42 -7.06 -11.23
CA ASN A 58 18.68 -7.63 -10.13
C ASN A 58 17.22 -7.87 -10.55
N ARG A 59 16.91 -9.14 -10.85
CA ARG A 59 15.59 -9.57 -11.37
C ARG A 59 14.59 -9.94 -10.27
N ASP A 60 14.93 -9.72 -9.00
CA ASP A 60 14.04 -10.03 -7.91
C ASP A 60 12.84 -9.07 -7.91
N PRO A 61 11.60 -9.57 -7.90
CA PRO A 61 10.41 -8.73 -7.89
C PRO A 61 10.31 -7.94 -6.59
N VAL A 62 9.58 -6.82 -6.65
CA VAL A 62 9.34 -5.98 -5.46
C VAL A 62 8.44 -6.73 -4.48
N ASN A 63 9.04 -7.26 -3.41
CA ASN A 63 8.30 -7.96 -2.36
C ASN A 63 7.50 -7.02 -1.44
N ARG A 64 7.97 -5.79 -1.22
CA ARG A 64 7.30 -4.78 -0.39
C ARG A 64 7.72 -3.37 -0.78
N MET A 65 6.76 -2.45 -0.83
CA MET A 65 6.99 -1.01 -0.98
C MET A 65 6.55 -0.29 0.31
N SER A 66 7.41 0.60 0.81
CA SER A 66 7.12 1.43 1.99
C SER A 66 7.27 2.90 1.64
N ARG A 67 6.31 3.74 2.06
CA ARG A 67 6.36 5.20 1.91
C ARG A 67 6.18 5.86 3.27
N ALA A 68 7.23 6.52 3.76
CA ALA A 68 7.16 7.30 4.99
C ALA A 68 6.51 8.66 4.73
N LEU A 69 5.43 8.96 5.47
CA LEU A 69 4.81 10.28 5.49
C LEU A 69 5.10 10.94 6.83
N LYS A 70 5.55 12.20 6.80
CA LYS A 70 5.88 12.96 8.01
C LYS A 70 4.74 12.99 9.03
N LYS A 71 3.50 13.14 8.58
CA LYS A 71 2.30 13.09 9.44
C LYS A 71 2.16 11.78 10.23
N LEU A 72 2.52 10.64 9.62
CA LEU A 72 2.48 9.34 10.29
C LEU A 72 3.70 9.14 11.21
N TRP A 73 4.83 9.77 10.88
CA TRP A 73 6.06 9.66 11.66
C TRP A 73 6.02 10.50 12.94
N ASP A 74 5.48 11.72 12.87
CA ASP A 74 5.46 12.67 13.98
C ASP A 74 4.50 12.24 15.12
N ASN A 75 3.53 11.36 14.84
CA ASN A 75 2.61 10.80 15.84
C ASN A 75 3.28 9.80 16.82
N HIS A 76 4.52 9.38 16.55
CA HIS A 76 5.28 8.46 17.42
C HIS A 76 6.40 9.15 18.23
N THR A 77 6.55 10.47 18.11
CA THR A 77 7.45 11.27 18.94
C THR A 77 6.67 11.95 20.07
N VAL A 78 6.57 11.26 21.20
CA VAL A 78 6.28 11.85 22.52
C VAL A 78 7.60 11.94 23.29
#